data_AF-A0A377JU94-F1
#
_entry.id   AF-A0A377JU94-F1
#
_cell.length_a   1.000
_cell.length_b   1.000
_cell.length_c   1.000
_cell.angle_alpha   90.00
_cell.angle_beta   90.00
_cell.angle_gamma   90.00
#
_symmetry.space_group_name_H-M   'P 1'
#
loop_
_entity.id
_entity.type
_entity.pdbx_description
1 polymer ?
#
loop_
_entity_poly.entity_id
_entity_poly.type
_entity_poly.pdbx_seq_one_letter_code
_entity_poly.pdbx_strand_id
1 'polypeptide(L)'
;MHDKQALHRRLKKIIGQLNGIDKMISEDAPCPDVLIQLNAAKSAIHKVGQIVLEGHINHCVRDSIADSKSDIDTTLSDLAKALEHFGRMS
;
A
#
# COMPACT_ATOMS: atom_id res chain seq x y z
N MET A 1 2.18 -13.22 3.64
CA MET A 1 1.30 -12.39 2.78
C MET A 1 0.27 -13.28 2.11
N HIS A 2 -0.95 -13.32 2.67
CA HIS A 2 -2.11 -13.86 1.97
C HIS A 2 -2.44 -12.99 0.74
N ASP A 3 -3.07 -13.59 -0.26
CA ASP A 3 -3.65 -12.92 -1.43
C ASP A 3 -2.68 -12.12 -2.34
N LYS A 4 -1.47 -12.68 -2.55
CA LYS A 4 -0.45 -12.13 -3.46
C LYS A 4 -1.02 -11.83 -4.86
N GLN A 5 -1.89 -12.70 -5.37
CA GLN A 5 -2.43 -12.55 -6.72
C GLN A 5 -3.37 -11.34 -6.84
N ALA A 6 -4.21 -11.06 -5.85
CA ALA A 6 -5.03 -9.84 -5.85
C ALA A 6 -4.16 -8.58 -5.71
N LEU A 7 -3.12 -8.61 -4.89
CA LEU A 7 -2.16 -7.49 -4.78
C LEU A 7 -1.49 -7.20 -6.13
N HIS A 8 -0.99 -8.23 -6.82
CA HIS A 8 -0.43 -8.06 -8.16
C HIS A 8 -1.45 -7.50 -9.16
N ARG A 9 -2.72 -7.94 -9.11
CA ARG A 9 -3.79 -7.40 -9.97
C ARG A 9 -4.03 -5.91 -9.69
N ARG A 10 -4.05 -5.49 -8.42
CA ARG A 10 -4.21 -4.08 -8.03
C ARG A 10 -3.02 -3.23 -8.50
N LEU A 11 -1.80 -3.70 -8.28
CA LEU A 11 -0.58 -3.03 -8.75
C LEU A 11 -0.56 -2.86 -10.27
N LYS A 12 -0.93 -3.91 -11.04
CA LYS A 12 -1.03 -3.81 -12.50
C LYS A 12 -2.03 -2.74 -12.96
N LYS A 13 -3.16 -2.58 -12.26
CA LYS A 13 -4.13 -1.50 -12.54
C LYS A 13 -3.53 -0.13 -12.27
N ILE A 14 -2.83 0.04 -11.15
CA ILE A 14 -2.16 1.30 -10.79
C ILE A 14 -1.10 1.66 -11.84
N ILE A 15 -0.28 0.70 -12.27
CA ILE A 15 0.70 0.93 -13.35
C ILE A 15 0.01 1.41 -14.63
N GLY A 16 -1.13 0.81 -14.99
CA GLY A 16 -1.95 1.27 -16.11
C GLY A 16 -2.45 2.72 -15.94
N GLN A 17 -2.87 3.10 -14.73
CA GLN A 17 -3.26 4.48 -14.42
C GLN A 17 -2.08 5.45 -14.56
N LEU A 18 -0.91 5.09 -14.05
CA LEU A 18 0.30 5.92 -14.16
C LEU A 18 0.72 6.11 -15.61
N ASN A 19 0.68 5.06 -16.44
CA ASN A 19 0.92 5.17 -17.88
C ASN A 19 -0.12 6.08 -18.57
N GLY A 20 -1.38 6.04 -18.13
CA GLY A 20 -2.42 6.94 -18.62
C GLY A 20 -2.15 8.41 -18.28
N ILE A 21 -1.69 8.67 -17.05
CA ILE A 21 -1.30 10.02 -16.60
C ILE A 21 -0.11 10.56 -17.41
N ASP A 22 0.92 9.74 -17.62
CA ASP A 22 2.08 10.09 -18.45
C ASP A 22 1.67 10.48 -19.87
N LYS A 23 0.74 9.73 -20.46
CA LYS A 23 0.14 10.06 -21.75
C LYS A 23 -0.64 11.37 -21.71
N MET A 24 -1.46 11.61 -20.69
CA MET A 24 -2.19 12.88 -20.53
C MET A 24 -1.24 14.08 -20.50
N ILE A 25 -0.11 13.96 -19.81
CA ILE A 25 0.92 15.00 -19.77
C ILE A 25 1.54 15.21 -21.16
N SER A 26 1.86 14.10 -21.86
CA SER A 26 2.43 14.16 -23.21
C SER A 26 1.48 14.76 -24.26
N GLU A 27 0.16 14.70 -24.02
CA GLU A 27 -0.89 15.24 -24.89
C GLU A 27 -1.40 16.62 -24.44
N ASP A 28 -0.66 17.31 -23.54
CA ASP A 28 -1.02 18.63 -22.99
C ASP A 28 -2.45 18.68 -22.41
N ALA A 29 -2.89 17.60 -21.75
CA ALA A 29 -4.20 17.55 -21.10
C ALA A 29 -4.32 18.63 -20.00
N PRO A 30 -5.54 19.13 -19.72
CA PRO A 30 -5.75 20.14 -18.69
C PRO A 30 -5.20 19.72 -17.33
N CYS A 31 -4.43 20.61 -16.68
CA CYS A 31 -3.84 20.35 -15.37
C CYS A 31 -4.85 19.83 -14.31
N PRO A 32 -6.09 20.36 -14.22
CA PRO A 32 -7.08 19.84 -13.27
C PRO A 32 -7.39 18.34 -13.46
N ASP A 33 -7.45 17.88 -14.72
CA ASP A 33 -7.76 16.49 -15.04
C ASP A 33 -6.60 15.56 -14.68
N VAL A 34 -5.36 16.01 -14.95
CA VAL A 34 -4.14 15.30 -14.52
C VAL A 34 -4.09 15.17 -13.00
N LEU A 35 -4.41 16.25 -12.26
CA LEU A 35 -4.46 16.23 -10.79
C LEU A 35 -5.52 15.27 -10.25
N ILE A 36 -6.68 15.17 -10.89
CA ILE A 36 -7.72 14.20 -10.53
C ILE A 36 -7.20 12.76 -10.68
N GLN A 37 -6.54 12.46 -11.80
CA GLN A 37 -5.99 11.12 -12.04
C GLN A 37 -4.84 10.77 -11.09
N LEU A 38 -3.95 11.74 -10.80
CA LEU A 38 -2.90 11.56 -9.79
C LEU A 38 -3.49 11.24 -8.41
N ASN A 39 -4.55 11.93 -8.00
CA ASN A 39 -5.24 11.65 -6.73
C ASN A 39 -5.91 10.26 -6.73
N ALA A 40 -6.45 9.82 -7.86
CA ALA A 40 -6.99 8.46 -8.01
C ALA A 40 -5.88 7.41 -7.87
N ALA A 41 -4.72 7.62 -8.49
CA ALA A 41 -3.56 6.73 -8.37
C ALA A 41 -3.02 6.71 -6.92
N LYS A 42 -2.88 7.87 -6.26
CA LYS A 42 -2.49 7.98 -4.84
C LYS A 42 -3.42 7.15 -3.96
N SER A 43 -4.74 7.32 -4.14
CA SER A 43 -5.76 6.59 -3.36
C SER A 43 -5.67 5.08 -3.56
N ALA A 44 -5.43 4.63 -4.80
CA ALA A 44 -5.27 3.22 -5.11
C ALA A 44 -4.00 2.62 -4.47
N ILE A 45 -2.88 3.35 -4.50
CA ILE A 45 -1.62 2.95 -3.83
C ILE A 45 -1.83 2.87 -2.32
N HIS A 46 -2.46 3.88 -1.71
CA HIS A 46 -2.78 3.88 -0.28
C HIS A 46 -3.60 2.64 0.11
N LYS A 47 -4.60 2.27 -0.72
CA LYS A 47 -5.41 1.06 -0.46
C LYS A 47 -4.60 -0.24 -0.56
N VAL A 48 -3.64 -0.32 -1.46
CA VAL A 48 -2.71 -1.48 -1.53
C VAL A 48 -1.86 -1.55 -0.27
N GLY A 49 -1.29 -0.42 0.18
CA GLY A 49 -0.52 -0.36 1.41
C GLY A 49 -1.32 -0.79 2.64
N GLN A 50 -2.59 -0.37 2.74
CA GLN A 50 -3.50 -0.79 3.81
C GLN A 50 -3.67 -2.32 3.84
N ILE A 51 -3.88 -2.97 2.70
CA ILE A 51 -4.05 -4.43 2.62
C ILE A 51 -2.76 -5.16 3.05
N VAL A 52 -1.61 -4.63 2.66
CA VAL A 52 -0.31 -5.18 3.06
C VAL A 52 -0.10 -5.06 4.57
N LEU A 53 -0.42 -3.89 5.15
CA LEU A 53 -0.33 -3.64 6.58
C LEU A 53 -1.28 -4.52 7.38
N GLU A 54 -2.55 -4.64 6.98
CA GLU A 54 -3.53 -5.56 7.57
C GLU A 54 -3.02 -7.01 7.52
N GLY A 55 -2.42 -7.41 6.40
CA GLY A 55 -1.78 -8.71 6.24
C GLY A 55 -0.60 -8.91 7.19
N HIS A 56 0.21 -7.89 7.43
CA HIS A 56 1.34 -7.93 8.36
C HIS A 56 0.85 -8.09 9.81
N ILE A 57 -0.11 -7.27 10.24
CA ILE A 57 -0.71 -7.35 11.59
C ILE A 57 -1.28 -8.75 11.84
N ASN A 58 -2.09 -9.27 10.91
CA ASN A 58 -2.80 -10.53 11.10
C ASN A 58 -1.91 -11.78 11.16
N HIS A 59 -0.69 -11.73 10.59
CA HIS A 59 0.25 -12.85 10.66
C HIS A 59 1.31 -12.60 11.72
N CYS A 60 2.06 -11.49 11.63
CA CYS A 60 3.23 -11.28 12.49
C CYS A 60 2.85 -11.08 13.95
N VAL A 61 1.77 -10.36 14.25
CA VAL A 61 1.35 -10.15 15.65
C VAL A 61 0.63 -11.38 16.19
N ARG A 62 -0.27 -11.98 15.39
CA ARG A 62 -1.04 -13.15 15.81
C ARG A 62 -0.16 -14.36 16.09
N ASP A 63 0.80 -14.63 15.20
CA ASP A 63 1.69 -15.78 15.33
C ASP A 63 2.67 -15.58 16.49
N SER A 64 3.12 -14.34 16.73
CA SER A 64 3.99 -14.03 17.88
C SER A 64 3.25 -14.15 19.21
N ILE A 65 1.99 -13.70 19.32
CA ILE A 65 1.20 -13.91 20.54
C ILE A 65 0.96 -15.41 20.81
N ALA A 66 0.86 -16.23 19.77
CA ALA A 66 0.63 -17.67 19.90
C ALA A 66 1.90 -18.46 20.25
N ASP A 67 3.09 -17.94 19.95
CA ASP A 67 4.36 -18.61 20.22
C ASP A 67 5.04 -18.06 21.48
N SER A 68 5.15 -18.92 22.50
CA SER A 68 5.73 -18.61 23.81
C SER A 68 7.24 -18.31 23.77
N LYS A 69 7.91 -18.55 22.63
CA LYS A 69 9.33 -18.23 22.40
C LYS A 69 9.55 -16.96 21.60
N SER A 70 8.49 -16.31 21.10
CA SER A 70 8.64 -15.12 20.29
C SER A 70 8.96 -13.89 21.16
N ASP A 71 9.80 -13.01 20.63
CA ASP A 71 10.04 -11.70 21.22
C ASP A 71 8.94 -10.73 20.74
N ILE A 72 7.92 -10.59 21.60
CA ILE A 72 6.78 -9.69 21.38
C ILE A 72 7.22 -8.23 21.27
N ASP A 73 8.25 -7.80 22.01
CA ASP A 73 8.70 -6.41 22.02
C ASP A 73 9.33 -6.05 20.66
N THR A 74 10.14 -6.96 20.11
CA THR A 74 10.69 -6.81 18.75
C THR A 74 9.57 -6.75 17.70
N THR A 75 8.58 -7.64 17.80
CA THR A 75 7.45 -7.68 16.86
C THR A 75 6.62 -6.38 16.90
N LEU A 76 6.38 -5.85 18.10
CA LEU A 76 5.64 -4.61 18.28
C LEU A 76 6.42 -3.40 17.78
N SER A 77 7.74 -3.37 17.98
CA SER A 77 8.63 -2.35 17.44
C SER A 77 8.58 -2.31 15.90
N ASP A 78 8.63 -3.46 15.25
CA ASP A 78 8.59 -3.54 13.78
C ASP A 78 7.22 -3.14 13.22
N LEU A 79 6.14 -3.51 13.92
CA LEU A 79 4.81 -3.01 13.58
C LEU A 79 4.71 -1.49 13.71
N ALA A 80 5.26 -0.91 14.79
CA ALA A 80 5.24 0.53 15.01
C ALA A 80 5.96 1.29 13.88
N LYS A 81 7.13 0.80 13.44
CA LYS A 81 7.84 1.36 12.27
C LYS A 81 7.00 1.29 11.00
N ALA A 82 6.35 0.15 10.74
CA ALA A 82 5.50 -0.02 9.57
C ALA A 82 4.30 0.96 9.58
N LEU A 83 3.70 1.17 10.76
CA LEU A 83 2.62 2.14 10.96
C LEU A 83 3.08 3.58 10.76
N GLU A 84 4.27 3.95 11.27
CA GLU A 84 4.83 5.28 11.09
C GLU A 84 5.07 5.59 9.61
N HIS A 85 5.65 4.65 8.86
CA HIS A 85 5.85 4.80 7.42
C HIS A 85 4.53 4.92 6.65
N PHE A 86 3.55 4.08 7.00
CA PHE A 86 2.24 4.10 6.34
C PHE A 86 1.45 5.39 6.67
N GLY A 87 1.51 5.88 7.91
CA GLY A 87 0.86 7.12 8.33
C GLY A 87 1.37 8.37 7.60
N ARG A 88 2.58 8.33 7.02
CA ARG A 88 3.12 9.42 6.19
C ARG A 88 2.64 9.37 4.73
N MET A 89 1.96 8.30 4.32
CA MET A 89 1.42 8.17 2.95
C MET A 89 0.06 8.86 2.77
N SER A 90 -0.63 9.23 3.86
CA SER A 90 -1.94 9.91 3.84
C SER A 90 -1.85 11.34 3.35
#